data_AF-A0A257ZTV8-F1
#
_entry.id   AF-A0A257ZTV8-F1
#
_cell.length_a   1.000
_cell.length_b   1.000
_cell.length_c   1.000
_cell.angle_alpha   90.00
_cell.angle_beta   90.00
_cell.angle_gamma   90.00
#
_symmetry.space_group_name_H-M   'P 1'
#
loop_
_entity.id
_entity.type
_entity.pdbx_description
1 polymer ?
#
loop_
_entity_poly.entity_id
_entity_poly.type
_entity_poly.pdbx_seq_one_letter_code
_entity_poly.pdbx_strand_id
1 'polypeptide(L)'
;MYPQAPILLFTVLAMLAGAQSYRQVHAFIRAHLKRLNAAFGISVRKAPAYSTVRFILRGLDAAAVETVFRQHAAGLPTPAHDEWDTAKPACVAIDGKTLRGSFDAFNDRKAAHVLSAFASDDQIILGHLAIDDKSNEIPAAQDLIATLGLTGRLFTLDAMHAQKNLRHRPGDR
;
A
#
# COMPACT_ATOMS: atom_id res chain seq x y z
N MET A 1 1.63 26.03 9.80
CA MET A 1 1.95 24.70 9.22
C MET A 1 0.68 23.85 9.26
N TYR A 2 0.38 23.06 8.24
CA TYR A 2 -0.80 22.18 8.26
C TYR A 2 -0.49 20.88 9.02
N PRO A 3 -1.43 20.33 9.81
CA PRO A 3 -1.24 19.03 10.43
C PRO A 3 -1.24 17.94 9.34
N GLN A 4 -0.22 17.09 9.33
CA GLN A 4 0.00 16.12 8.25
C GLN A 4 -1.09 15.06 8.17
N ALA A 5 -1.43 14.41 9.29
CA ALA A 5 -2.41 13.33 9.34
C ALA A 5 -3.80 13.72 8.77
N PRO A 6 -4.40 14.88 9.14
CA PRO A 6 -5.62 15.36 8.50
C PRO A 6 -5.53 15.54 6.99
N ILE A 7 -4.41 16.07 6.49
CA ILE A 7 -4.25 16.29 5.05
C ILE A 7 -4.11 14.96 4.31
N LEU A 8 -3.41 13.97 4.89
CA LEU A 8 -3.34 12.62 4.34
C LEU A 8 -4.73 11.97 4.29
N LEU A 9 -5.46 11.99 5.41
CA LEU A 9 -6.82 11.47 5.48
C LEU A 9 -7.73 12.11 4.43
N PHE A 10 -7.75 13.44 4.34
CA PHE A 10 -8.61 14.13 3.38
C PHE A 10 -8.17 13.87 1.93
N THR A 11 -6.88 13.63 1.69
CA THR A 11 -6.38 13.23 0.37
C THR A 11 -6.91 11.85 -0.02
N VAL A 12 -6.86 10.87 0.89
CA VAL A 12 -7.43 9.53 0.66
C VAL A 12 -8.93 9.63 0.35
N LEU A 13 -9.69 10.36 1.16
CA LEU A 13 -11.13 10.57 0.94
C LEU A 13 -11.42 11.26 -0.40
N ALA A 14 -10.61 12.25 -0.78
CA ALA A 14 -10.75 12.91 -2.08
C ALA A 14 -10.51 11.92 -3.23
N MET A 15 -9.50 11.06 -3.14
CA MET A 15 -9.20 10.04 -4.15
C MET A 15 -10.33 9.01 -4.27
N LEU A 16 -10.88 8.55 -3.13
CA LEU A 16 -12.06 7.68 -3.11
C LEU A 16 -13.29 8.36 -3.72
N ALA A 17 -13.40 9.68 -3.61
CA ALA A 17 -14.41 10.48 -4.27
C ALA A 17 -14.07 10.82 -5.75
N GLY A 18 -13.02 10.23 -6.32
CA GLY A 18 -12.65 10.37 -7.73
C GLY A 18 -11.65 11.48 -8.05
N ALA A 19 -11.00 12.10 -7.05
CA ALA A 19 -9.93 13.06 -7.32
C ALA A 19 -8.67 12.36 -7.86
N GLN A 20 -8.17 12.83 -9.01
CA GLN A 20 -7.00 12.28 -9.71
C GLN A 20 -5.84 13.28 -9.79
N SER A 21 -5.94 14.44 -9.15
CA SER A 21 -4.91 15.48 -9.17
C SER A 21 -4.88 16.28 -7.87
N TYR A 22 -3.72 16.89 -7.55
CA TYR A 22 -3.58 17.77 -6.38
C TYR A 22 -4.60 18.94 -6.38
N ARG A 23 -4.99 19.42 -7.57
CA ARG A 23 -5.99 20.48 -7.71
C ARG A 23 -7.40 19.99 -7.37
N GLN A 24 -7.76 18.77 -7.80
CA GLN A 24 -9.03 18.15 -7.42
C GLN A 24 -9.06 17.80 -5.94
N VAL A 25 -7.95 17.32 -5.36
CA VAL A 25 -7.84 17.11 -3.91
C VAL A 25 -8.06 18.43 -3.16
N HIS A 26 -7.41 19.52 -3.58
CA HIS A 26 -7.65 20.85 -3.02
C HIS A 26 -9.12 21.27 -3.11
N ALA A 27 -9.75 21.09 -4.28
CA ALA A 27 -11.15 21.44 -4.50
C ALA A 27 -12.09 20.64 -3.59
N PHE A 28 -11.86 19.33 -3.45
CA PHE A 28 -12.60 18.46 -2.54
C PHE A 28 -12.48 18.93 -1.08
N ILE A 29 -11.26 19.14 -0.60
CA ILE A 29 -11.03 19.61 0.77
C ILE A 29 -11.72 20.95 0.98
N ARG A 30 -11.60 21.90 0.05
CA ARG A 30 -12.23 23.21 0.14
C ARG A 30 -13.76 23.12 0.19
N ALA A 31 -14.37 22.26 -0.62
CA ALA A 31 -15.81 22.09 -0.66
C ALA A 31 -16.36 21.43 0.61
N HIS A 32 -15.61 20.51 1.21
CA HIS A 32 -16.08 19.68 2.32
C HIS A 32 -15.44 20.00 3.68
N LEU A 33 -14.59 21.03 3.79
CA LEU A 33 -13.76 21.29 4.97
C LEU A 33 -14.53 21.29 6.29
N LYS A 34 -15.67 21.98 6.34
CA LYS A 34 -16.49 22.04 7.56
C LYS A 34 -17.00 20.65 7.98
N ARG A 35 -17.45 19.85 7.01
CA ARG A 35 -17.95 18.48 7.26
C ARG A 35 -16.82 17.54 7.67
N LEU A 36 -15.67 17.63 7.00
CA LEU A 36 -14.47 16.85 7.32
C LEU A 36 -13.96 17.16 8.74
N ASN A 37 -13.88 18.44 9.11
CA ASN A 37 -13.52 18.85 10.46
C ASN A 37 -14.47 18.28 11.51
N ALA A 38 -15.78 18.41 11.29
CA ALA A 38 -16.79 17.90 12.23
C ALA A 38 -16.75 16.36 12.36
N ALA A 39 -16.63 15.64 11.24
CA ALA A 39 -16.67 14.17 11.22
C ALA A 39 -15.48 13.53 11.97
N PHE A 40 -14.32 14.18 11.97
CA PHE A 40 -13.09 13.62 12.53
C PHE A 40 -12.59 14.36 13.78
N GLY A 41 -13.34 15.33 14.31
CA GLY A 41 -12.91 16.15 15.46
C GLY A 41 -11.66 17.00 15.16
N ILE A 42 -11.48 17.39 13.90
CA ILE A 42 -10.30 18.12 13.41
C ILE A 42 -10.63 19.62 13.30
N SER A 43 -9.64 20.49 13.51
CA SER A 43 -9.80 21.96 13.40
C SER A 43 -8.88 22.57 12.34
N VAL A 44 -8.98 22.12 11.09
CA VAL A 44 -8.24 22.75 9.98
C VAL A 44 -8.97 24.03 9.54
N ARG A 45 -8.33 25.19 9.73
CA ARG A 45 -8.93 26.51 9.48
C ARG A 45 -9.28 26.80 8.01
N LYS A 46 -8.45 26.34 7.08
CA LYS A 46 -8.60 26.59 5.63
C LYS A 46 -8.10 25.38 4.85
N ALA A 47 -8.61 25.14 3.65
CA ALA A 47 -8.05 24.10 2.80
C ALA A 47 -6.60 24.47 2.38
N PRO A 48 -5.62 23.56 2.49
CA PRO A 48 -4.27 23.79 1.98
C PRO A 48 -4.30 24.00 0.47
N ALA A 49 -3.45 24.88 -0.05
CA ALA A 49 -3.29 25.03 -1.49
C ALA A 49 -2.79 23.70 -2.10
N TYR A 50 -3.07 23.48 -3.40
CA TYR A 50 -2.63 22.27 -4.09
C TYR A 50 -1.10 22.06 -4.03
N SER A 51 -0.32 23.15 -4.00
CA SER A 51 1.14 23.09 -3.83
C SER A 51 1.51 22.54 -2.45
N THR A 52 0.85 22.99 -1.39
CA THR A 52 1.04 22.47 -0.03
C THR A 52 0.70 20.98 0.06
N VAL A 53 -0.42 20.55 -0.53
CA VAL A 53 -0.78 19.12 -0.61
C VAL A 53 0.32 18.33 -1.31
N ARG A 54 0.81 18.81 -2.46
CA ARG A 54 1.92 18.20 -3.20
C ARG A 54 3.19 18.12 -2.34
N PHE A 55 3.56 19.18 -1.63
CA PHE A 55 4.76 19.19 -0.79
C PHE A 55 4.66 18.18 0.35
N ILE A 56 3.50 18.10 1.01
CA ILE A 56 3.27 17.11 2.08
C ILE A 56 3.40 15.68 1.53
N LEU A 57 2.74 15.38 0.41
CA LEU A 57 2.75 14.03 -0.18
C LEU A 57 4.14 13.65 -0.71
N ARG A 58 4.85 14.57 -1.34
CA ARG A 58 6.23 14.35 -1.81
C ARG A 58 7.26 14.24 -0.68
N GLY A 59 6.95 14.79 0.48
CA GLY A 59 7.81 14.71 1.67
C GLY A 59 7.62 13.44 2.49
N LEU A 60 6.70 12.55 2.09
CA LEU A 60 6.51 11.26 2.75
C LEU A 60 7.67 10.34 2.43
N ASP A 61 8.19 9.71 3.47
CA ASP A 61 9.04 8.53 3.32
C ASP A 61 8.15 7.31 3.07
N ALA A 62 8.26 6.74 1.88
CA ALA A 62 7.47 5.58 1.46
C ALA A 62 7.73 4.36 2.34
N ALA A 63 8.97 4.13 2.78
CA ALA A 63 9.32 2.99 3.63
C ALA A 63 8.76 3.14 5.05
N ALA A 64 8.77 4.36 5.58
CA ALA A 64 8.15 4.66 6.87
C ALA A 64 6.62 4.47 6.82
N VAL A 65 5.97 4.95 5.75
CA VAL A 65 4.53 4.75 5.54
C VAL A 65 4.19 3.26 5.45
N GLU A 66 4.97 2.50 4.68
CA GLU A 66 4.80 1.05 4.54
C GLU A 66 4.96 0.32 5.87
N THR A 67 5.93 0.72 6.70
CA THR A 67 6.14 0.14 8.03
C THR A 67 4.92 0.37 8.93
N VAL A 68 4.41 1.59 8.99
CA VAL A 68 3.22 1.93 9.79
C VAL A 68 1.98 1.20 9.26
N PHE A 69 1.85 1.07 7.94
CA PHE A 69 0.75 0.34 7.32
C PHE A 69 0.76 -1.14 7.72
N ARG A 70 1.91 -1.82 7.65
CA ARG A 70 2.06 -3.21 8.08
C ARG A 70 1.72 -3.42 9.55
N GLN A 71 2.21 -2.53 10.41
CA GLN A 71 1.90 -2.56 11.84
C GLN A 71 0.39 -2.39 12.10
N HIS A 72 -0.26 -1.48 11.36
CA HIS A 72 -1.69 -1.30 11.46
C HIS A 72 -2.46 -2.54 11.00
N ALA A 73 -2.10 -3.10 9.84
CA ALA A 73 -2.71 -4.32 9.30
C ALA A 73 -2.58 -5.51 10.26
N ALA A 74 -1.41 -5.68 10.89
CA ALA A 74 -1.17 -6.72 11.89
C ALA A 74 -2.01 -6.54 13.17
N GLY A 75 -2.43 -5.30 13.48
CA GLY A 75 -3.30 -5.00 14.63
C GLY A 75 -4.80 -5.12 14.32
N LEU A 76 -5.20 -5.37 13.07
CA LEU A 76 -6.60 -5.55 12.72
C LEU A 76 -7.08 -6.95 13.14
N PRO A 77 -8.29 -7.06 13.71
CA PRO A 77 -8.85 -8.37 14.05
C PRO A 77 -8.99 -9.22 12.79
N THR A 78 -8.29 -10.35 12.77
CA THR A 78 -8.54 -11.43 11.82
C THR A 78 -9.85 -12.10 12.24
N PRO A 79 -10.83 -12.34 11.35
CA PRO A 79 -11.97 -13.19 11.65
C PRO A 79 -11.45 -14.51 12.24
N ALA A 80 -12.07 -14.98 13.31
CA ALA A 80 -11.72 -16.28 13.86
C ALA A 80 -11.91 -17.33 12.76
N HIS A 81 -10.82 -17.91 12.29
CA HIS A 81 -10.90 -19.15 11.55
C HIS A 81 -11.32 -20.21 12.55
N ASP A 82 -12.45 -20.87 12.31
CA ASP A 82 -12.92 -21.97 13.16
C ASP A 82 -11.76 -22.97 13.35
N GLU A 83 -11.29 -23.12 14.59
CA GLU A 83 -10.17 -23.98 14.98
C GLU A 83 -10.38 -25.46 14.58
N TRP A 84 -11.59 -25.81 14.15
CA TRP A 84 -11.97 -27.15 13.72
C TRP A 84 -11.66 -27.47 12.25
N ASP A 85 -11.47 -26.47 11.37
CA ASP A 85 -11.14 -26.70 9.96
C ASP A 85 -9.63 -26.54 9.69
N THR A 86 -8.85 -27.42 10.31
CA THR A 86 -7.41 -27.57 10.06
C THR A 86 -7.07 -27.94 8.61
N ALA A 87 -8.06 -28.19 7.76
CA ALA A 87 -7.86 -28.56 6.36
C ALA A 87 -7.65 -27.36 5.43
N LYS A 88 -7.98 -26.12 5.85
CA LYS A 88 -7.88 -24.94 4.96
C LYS A 88 -6.97 -23.85 5.54
N PRO A 89 -5.69 -23.79 5.13
CA PRO A 89 -4.80 -22.70 5.53
C PRO A 89 -5.31 -21.37 4.98
N ALA A 90 -5.20 -20.31 5.78
CA ALA A 90 -5.56 -18.97 5.36
C ALA A 90 -4.68 -18.50 4.18
N CYS A 91 -5.30 -17.83 3.21
CA CYS A 91 -4.71 -17.58 1.90
C CYS A 91 -4.19 -16.14 1.76
N VAL A 92 -2.96 -16.01 1.26
CA VAL A 92 -2.31 -14.74 0.94
C VAL A 92 -1.98 -14.70 -0.54
N ALA A 93 -2.67 -13.85 -1.29
CA ALA A 93 -2.39 -13.60 -2.69
C ALA A 93 -1.25 -12.59 -2.83
N ILE A 94 -0.23 -12.93 -3.62
CA ILE A 94 0.82 -12.00 -4.00
C ILE A 94 0.57 -11.59 -5.45
N ASP A 95 0.35 -10.29 -5.68
CA ASP A 95 -0.03 -9.76 -6.98
C ASP A 95 0.69 -8.44 -7.29
N GLY A 96 1.16 -8.30 -8.53
CA GLY A 96 1.91 -7.16 -9.06
C GLY A 96 1.03 -6.18 -9.81
N LYS A 97 1.03 -4.92 -9.40
CA LYS A 97 0.27 -3.85 -10.06
C LYS A 97 1.18 -2.73 -10.53
N THR A 98 1.02 -2.37 -11.81
CA THR A 98 1.63 -1.16 -12.36
C THR A 98 0.76 0.06 -12.06
N LEU A 99 1.32 1.03 -11.33
CA LEU A 99 0.66 2.28 -11.01
C LEU A 99 0.64 3.19 -12.24
N ARG A 100 -0.38 3.04 -13.09
CA ARG A 100 -0.54 3.85 -14.31
C ARG A 100 -0.60 5.35 -13.95
N GLY A 101 0.17 6.16 -14.67
CA GLY A 101 0.29 7.61 -14.42
C GLY A 101 1.41 8.01 -13.45
N SER A 102 2.18 7.06 -12.91
CA SER A 102 3.38 7.33 -12.11
C SER A 102 4.67 7.48 -12.94
N PHE A 103 4.59 7.25 -14.26
CA PHE A 103 5.73 7.46 -15.17
C PHE A 103 6.07 8.94 -15.26
N ASP A 104 7.35 9.23 -15.47
CA ASP A 104 7.85 10.58 -15.68
C ASP A 104 8.80 10.56 -16.89
N ALA A 105 8.25 10.84 -18.07
CA ALA A 105 9.01 10.84 -19.31
C ALA A 105 10.11 11.91 -19.34
N PHE A 106 9.96 13.00 -18.58
CA PHE A 106 10.96 14.06 -18.52
C PHE A 106 12.21 13.61 -17.75
N ASN A 107 12.02 12.75 -16.74
CA ASN A 107 13.10 12.19 -15.94
C ASN A 107 13.43 10.72 -16.29
N ASP A 108 12.94 10.23 -17.44
CA ASP A 108 13.06 8.85 -17.93
C ASP A 108 12.70 7.78 -16.88
N ARG A 109 11.68 8.06 -16.06
CA ARG A 109 11.19 7.13 -15.04
C ARG A 109 10.03 6.33 -15.58
N LYS A 110 10.17 5.00 -15.51
CA LYS A 110 9.09 4.06 -15.83
C LYS A 110 7.97 4.16 -14.80
N ALA A 111 6.80 3.66 -15.17
CA ALA A 111 5.70 3.54 -14.22
C ALA A 111 6.12 2.62 -13.07
N ALA A 112 5.89 3.06 -11.84
CA ALA A 112 6.16 2.28 -10.65
C ALA A 112 5.35 0.98 -10.68
N HIS A 113 6.03 -0.12 -10.36
CA HIS A 113 5.42 -1.42 -10.21
C HIS A 113 5.47 -1.83 -8.75
N VAL A 114 4.35 -2.27 -8.20
CA VAL A 114 4.18 -2.55 -6.78
C VAL A 114 3.58 -3.93 -6.61
N LEU A 115 4.26 -4.76 -5.83
CA LEU A 115 3.76 -6.04 -5.39
C LEU A 115 2.95 -5.87 -4.10
N SER A 116 1.83 -6.56 -3.97
CA SER A 116 0.95 -6.51 -2.80
C SER A 116 0.72 -7.91 -2.25
N ALA A 117 0.69 -8.03 -0.92
CA ALA A 117 0.30 -9.25 -0.22
C ALA A 117 -1.09 -9.08 0.37
N PHE A 118 -2.07 -9.75 -0.22
CA PHE A 118 -3.49 -9.60 0.11
C PHE A 118 -4.00 -10.85 0.84
N ALA A 119 -4.35 -10.70 2.12
CA ALA A 119 -5.03 -11.74 2.89
C ALA A 119 -6.48 -11.83 2.39
N SER A 120 -6.76 -12.88 1.61
CA SER A 120 -8.04 -12.99 0.91
C SER A 120 -9.21 -13.23 1.86
N ASP A 121 -8.96 -13.96 2.95
CA ASP A 121 -9.97 -14.25 3.97
C ASP A 121 -10.34 -13.00 4.77
N ASP A 122 -9.35 -12.15 5.06
CA ASP A 122 -9.50 -10.94 5.88
C ASP A 122 -9.88 -9.70 5.05
N GLN A 123 -9.76 -9.81 3.73
CA GLN A 123 -9.89 -8.69 2.78
C GLN A 123 -8.96 -7.51 3.09
N ILE A 124 -7.78 -7.79 3.65
CA ILE A 124 -6.79 -6.80 4.07
C ILE A 124 -5.50 -6.96 3.28
N ILE A 125 -4.87 -5.83 2.92
CA ILE A 125 -3.50 -5.85 2.42
C ILE A 125 -2.55 -5.90 3.62
N LEU A 126 -1.72 -6.94 3.67
CA LEU A 126 -0.72 -7.17 4.72
C LEU A 126 0.57 -6.39 4.49
N GLY A 127 0.79 -5.93 3.25
CA GLY A 127 1.90 -5.08 2.89
C GLY A 127 2.14 -5.02 1.39
N HIS A 128 3.03 -4.11 1.01
CA HIS A 128 3.44 -3.84 -0.35
C HIS A 128 4.96 -3.80 -0.47
N LEU A 129 5.45 -4.04 -1.68
CA LEU A 129 6.85 -3.86 -2.03
C LEU A 129 6.94 -3.20 -3.40
N ALA A 130 7.54 -2.01 -3.46
CA ALA A 130 7.88 -1.38 -4.72
C ALA A 130 9.03 -2.13 -5.39
N ILE A 131 8.90 -2.41 -6.68
CA ILE A 131 9.91 -3.13 -7.45
C ILE A 131 10.84 -2.11 -8.09
N ASP A 132 12.14 -2.25 -7.82
CA ASP A 132 13.18 -1.42 -8.43
C ASP A 132 13.19 -1.62 -9.96
N ASP A 133 13.52 -0.58 -10.70
CA ASP A 133 13.61 -0.55 -12.17
C ASP A 133 14.55 -1.61 -12.75
N LYS A 134 15.51 -2.09 -11.93
CA LYS A 134 16.49 -3.13 -12.29
C LYS A 134 16.13 -4.52 -11.75
N SER A 135 15.02 -4.65 -11.04
CA SER A 135 14.55 -5.90 -10.46
C SER A 135 13.33 -6.44 -11.22
N ASN A 136 12.87 -7.63 -10.86
CA ASN A 136 11.66 -8.24 -11.37
C ASN A 136 10.79 -8.80 -10.23
N GLU A 137 9.56 -9.20 -10.56
CA GLU A 137 8.55 -9.62 -9.59
C GLU A 137 8.93 -10.88 -8.80
N ILE A 138 9.70 -11.79 -9.38
CA ILE A 138 10.05 -13.08 -8.78
C ILE A 138 10.84 -12.93 -7.45
N PRO A 139 12.02 -12.27 -7.41
CA PRO A 139 12.76 -12.03 -6.17
C PRO A 139 12.00 -11.10 -5.24
N ALA A 140 11.27 -10.11 -5.75
CA ALA A 140 10.46 -9.21 -4.92
C ALA A 140 9.36 -9.98 -4.17
N ALA A 141 8.72 -10.96 -4.80
CA ALA A 141 7.75 -11.84 -4.15
C ALA A 141 8.37 -12.68 -3.04
N GLN A 142 9.56 -13.24 -3.29
CA GLN A 142 10.30 -14.00 -2.28
C GLN A 142 10.67 -13.12 -1.08
N ASP A 143 11.19 -11.91 -1.34
CA ASP A 143 11.59 -10.96 -0.31
C ASP A 143 10.37 -10.47 0.49
N LEU A 144 9.23 -10.23 -0.17
CA LEU A 144 7.96 -9.86 0.48
C LEU A 144 7.44 -10.98 1.40
N ILE A 145 7.43 -12.23 0.94
CA ILE A 145 7.02 -13.39 1.74
C ILE A 145 7.94 -13.55 2.95
N ALA A 146 9.26 -13.48 2.74
CA ALA A 146 10.24 -13.58 3.82
C ALA A 146 10.07 -12.47 4.87
N THR A 147 9.82 -11.24 4.43
CA THR A 147 9.64 -10.07 5.31
C THR A 147 8.34 -10.15 6.11
N LEU A 148 7.27 -10.72 5.54
CA LEU A 148 6.02 -10.92 6.25
C LEU A 148 6.13 -11.96 7.37
N GLY A 149 7.02 -12.96 7.23
CA GLY A 149 7.31 -13.92 8.29
C GLY A 149 6.11 -14.78 8.72
N LEU A 150 5.08 -14.90 7.88
CA LEU A 150 3.86 -15.63 8.18
C LEU A 150 4.07 -17.13 8.03
N THR A 151 3.57 -17.92 8.98
CA THR A 151 3.62 -19.38 8.97
C THR A 151 2.22 -19.97 8.85
N GLY A 152 2.10 -21.19 8.32
CA GLY A 152 0.79 -21.86 8.16
C GLY A 152 -0.14 -21.23 7.14
N ARG A 153 0.37 -20.37 6.25
CA ARG A 153 -0.41 -19.70 5.19
C ARG A 153 -0.19 -20.34 3.83
N LEU A 154 -1.23 -20.34 3.01
CA LEU A 154 -1.14 -20.67 1.59
C LEU A 154 -0.85 -19.39 0.80
N PHE A 155 0.29 -19.34 0.11
CA PHE A 155 0.61 -18.24 -0.79
C PHE A 155 0.20 -18.58 -2.22
N THR A 156 -0.58 -17.71 -2.86
CA THR A 156 -0.95 -17.84 -4.27
C THR A 156 -0.27 -16.74 -5.08
N LEU A 157 0.34 -17.12 -6.20
CA LEU A 157 1.02 -16.22 -7.11
C LEU A 157 0.72 -16.65 -8.55
N ASP A 158 0.91 -15.73 -9.49
CA ASP A 158 0.77 -16.03 -10.91
C ASP A 158 1.77 -17.09 -11.41
N ALA A 159 1.40 -17.79 -12.48
CA ALA A 159 2.18 -18.89 -13.05
C ALA A 159 3.62 -18.49 -13.44
N MET A 160 3.87 -17.21 -13.71
CA MET A 160 5.21 -16.67 -13.98
C MET A 160 6.21 -16.94 -12.82
N HIS A 161 5.70 -17.10 -11.59
CA HIS A 161 6.51 -17.40 -10.41
C HIS A 161 6.93 -18.87 -10.28
N ALA A 162 6.42 -19.77 -11.14
CA ALA A 162 6.78 -21.20 -11.14
C ALA A 162 8.19 -21.45 -11.75
N GLN A 163 9.21 -20.86 -11.13
CA GLN A 163 10.60 -20.91 -11.57
C GLN A 163 11.36 -22.05 -10.88
N LYS A 164 12.15 -22.81 -11.65
CA LYS A 164 12.96 -23.92 -11.12
C LYS A 164 14.14 -23.43 -10.25
N ASN A 165 14.67 -22.24 -10.54
CA ASN A 165 15.81 -21.66 -9.84
C ASN A 165 15.31 -20.73 -8.72
N LEU A 166 14.80 -21.32 -7.64
CA LEU A 166 14.63 -20.60 -6.38
C LEU A 166 16.05 -20.22 -5.88
N ARG A 167 16.25 -18.96 -5.45
CA ARG A 167 17.54 -18.47 -4.96
C ARG A 167 18.14 -19.50 -3.99
N HIS A 168 19.39 -19.89 -4.25
CA HIS A 168 20.16 -20.80 -3.39
C HIS A 168 20.12 -20.26 -1.96
N ARG A 169 19.58 -21.04 -1.00
CA ARG A 169 19.75 -20.71 0.42
C ARG A 169 21.25 -20.76 0.74
N PRO A 170 21.81 -19.78 1.47
CA PRO A 170 23.16 -19.91 2.00
C PRO A 170 23.17 -21.10 2.98
N GLY A 171 23.70 -22.25 2.55
CA GLY A 171 23.73 -23.47 3.37
C GLY A 171 23.65 -24.80 2.59
N ASP A 172 23.22 -24.79 1.32
CA ASP A 172 23.23 -26.01 0.49
C ASP A 172 24.57 -26.18 -0.23
N ARG A 173 25.61 -26.62 0.48
CA ARG A 173 26.81 -27.27 -0.06
C ARG A 173 27.31 -28.35 0.88
#